data_AF-A0A7Y2G7I8-F1
#
_entry.id   AF-A0A7Y2G7I8-F1
#
_cell.length_a   1.000
_cell.length_b   1.000
_cell.length_c   1.000
_cell.angle_alpha   90.00
_cell.angle_beta   90.00
_cell.angle_gamma   90.00
#
_symmetry.space_group_name_H-M   'P 1'
#
loop_
_entity.id
_entity.type
_entity.pdbx_description
1 polymer ?
#
loop_
_entity_poly.entity_id
_entity_poly.type
_entity_poly.pdbx_seq_one_letter_code
_entity_poly.pdbx_strand_id
1 'polypeptide(L)' 'VPAGSLADVVRELDERHPGLADYLVDERGALRKHVNLFINDQLLQDRVALSDPVGEQDRVFVMQALSGC' A
#
# COMPACT_ATOMS: atom_id res chain seq x y z
N VAL A 1 -9.47 -1.58 7.98
CA VAL A 1 -8.57 -2.72 7.59
C VAL A 1 -8.06 -3.30 8.89
N PRO A 2 -8.04 -4.63 9.13
CA PRO A 2 -7.65 -5.19 10.43
C PRO A 2 -6.31 -4.63 10.92
N ALA A 3 -6.13 -4.51 12.24
CA ALA A 3 -4.91 -3.97 12.82
C ALA A 3 -3.70 -4.83 12.42
N GLY A 4 -2.69 -4.21 11.81
CA GLY A 4 -1.52 -4.92 11.27
C GLY A 4 -0.54 -3.97 10.60
N SER A 5 0.30 -4.51 9.73
CA SER A 5 1.17 -3.71 8.86
C SER A 5 0.47 -3.38 7.55
N LEU A 6 0.96 -2.38 6.82
CA LEU A 6 0.50 -2.14 5.46
C LEU A 6 0.76 -3.36 4.54
N ALA A 7 1.83 -4.14 4.79
CA ALA A 7 2.07 -5.39 4.07
C ALA A 7 0.91 -6.39 4.22
N ASP A 8 0.37 -6.53 5.44
CA ASP A 8 -0.78 -7.40 5.70
C ASP A 8 -2.03 -6.91 4.97
N VAL A 9 -2.23 -5.59 4.94
CA VAL A 9 -3.33 -4.97 4.20
C VAL A 9 -3.22 -5.27 2.70
N VAL A 10 -2.04 -5.12 2.10
CA VAL A 10 -1.83 -5.40 0.67
C VAL A 10 -2.10 -6.88 0.36
N ARG A 11 -1.60 -7.80 1.20
CA ARG A 11 -1.84 -9.24 1.06
C ARG A 11 -3.33 -9.59 1.13
N GLU A 12 -4.03 -9.08 2.14
CA GLU A 12 -5.46 -9.34 2.30
C GLU A 12 -6.29 -8.77 1.14
N LEU A 13 -5.92 -7.59 0.64
CA LEU A 13 -6.58 -6.99 -0.52
C LEU A 13 -6.34 -7.79 -1.80
N ASP A 14 -5.15 -8.36 -1.99
CA ASP A 14 -4.86 -9.20 -3.15
C ASP A 14 -5.60 -10.55 -3.09
N GLU A 15 -5.76 -11.15 -1.90
CA GLU A 15 -6.60 -12.34 -1.71
C GLU A 15 -8.06 -12.07 -2.09
N ARG A 16 -8.57 -10.86 -1.79
CA ARG A 16 -9.93 -10.44 -2.12
C ARG A 16 -10.07 -9.96 -3.57
N HIS A 17 -9.00 -9.42 -4.15
CA HIS A 17 -8.93 -8.84 -5.48
C HIS A 17 -7.63 -9.27 -6.18
N PRO A 18 -7.58 -10.50 -6.74
CA PRO A 18 -6.37 -11.05 -7.31
C PRO A 18 -5.74 -10.14 -8.38
N GLY A 19 -4.45 -9.85 -8.24
CA GLY A 19 -3.68 -8.98 -9.15
C GLY A 19 -3.59 -7.52 -8.70
N LEU A 20 -4.19 -7.16 -7.56
CA LEU A 20 -4.04 -5.82 -7.00
C LEU A 20 -2.61 -5.59 -6.50
N ALA A 21 -1.99 -6.59 -5.88
CA ALA A 21 -0.61 -6.48 -5.39
C ALA A 21 0.34 -6.12 -6.54
N ASP A 22 0.15 -6.69 -7.73
CA ASP A 22 0.98 -6.40 -8.91
C ASP A 22 0.94 -4.93 -9.32
N TYR A 23 -0.16 -4.23 -9.04
CA TYR A 23 -0.30 -2.80 -9.30
C TYR A 23 0.38 -1.93 -8.22
N LEU A 24 0.42 -2.39 -6.97
CA LEU A 24 0.94 -1.63 -5.83
C LEU A 24 2.43 -1.85 -5.60
N VAL A 25 2.85 -3.11 -5.57
CA VAL A 25 4.20 -3.54 -5.18
C VAL A 25 4.93 -4.20 -6.35
N ASP A 26 6.26 -4.24 -6.26
CA ASP A 26 7.10 -5.02 -7.16
C ASP A 26 7.22 -6.49 -6.71
N GLU A 27 7.99 -7.28 -7.46
CA GLU A 27 8.21 -8.72 -7.21
C GLU A 27 8.87 -9.01 -5.84
N ARG A 28 9.43 -8.00 -5.18
CA ARG A 28 10.06 -8.10 -3.85
C ARG A 28 9.13 -7.64 -2.74
N GLY A 29 7.91 -7.19 -3.06
CA GLY A 29 6.95 -6.63 -2.12
C GLY A 29 7.18 -5.15 -1.80
N ALA A 30 8.13 -4.48 -2.45
CA ALA A 30 8.40 -3.06 -2.22
C ALA A 30 7.42 -2.18 -3.02
N LEU A 31 7.04 -1.03 -2.46
CA LEU A 31 6.12 -0.11 -3.10
C LEU A 31 6.68 0.42 -4.42
N ARG A 32 5.91 0.29 -5.51
CA ARG A 32 6.32 0.80 -6.83
C ARG A 32 6.61 2.30 -6.78
N LYS A 33 7.62 2.74 -7.55
CA LYS A 33 8.07 4.15 -7.57
C LYS A 33 6.98 5.16 -7.93
N HIS A 34 6.04 4.77 -8.78
CA HIS A 34 4.96 5.64 -9.25
C HIS A 34 3.69 5.56 -8.38
N VAL A 35 3.71 4.74 -7.32
CA VAL A 35 2.59 4.60 -6.39
C VAL A 35 2.98 5.24 -5.06
N ASN A 36 2.05 5.99 -4.48
CA ASN A 36 2.13 6.54 -3.14
C ASN A 36 0.96 6.00 -2.33
N LEU A 37 1.25 5.63 -1.09
CA LEU A 37 0.26 5.18 -0.12
C LEU A 37 0.22 6.18 1.03
N PHE A 38 -0.97 6.48 1.51
CA PHE A 38 -1.19 7.35 2.66
C PHE A 38 -2.02 6.65 3.71
N ILE A 39 -1.63 6.75 4.99
CA ILE A 39 -2.40 6.28 6.15
C ILE A 39 -2.92 7.51 6.87
N ASN A 40 -4.24 7.72 6.90
CA ASN A 40 -4.86 8.91 7.53
C ASN A 40 -4.17 10.24 7.15
N ASP A 41 -3.91 10.45 5.86
CA ASP A 41 -3.23 11.62 5.29
C ASP A 41 -1.70 11.68 5.47
N GLN A 42 -1.07 10.71 6.15
CA GLN A 42 0.38 10.62 6.25
C GLN A 42 0.95 9.73 5.15
N LEU A 43 1.93 10.26 4.40
CA LEU A 43 2.64 9.47 3.39
C LEU A 43 3.37 8.30 4.06
N LEU A 44 3.26 7.12 3.45
CA LEU A 44 3.97 5.93 3.88
C LEU A 44 5.48 6.18 4.00
N GLN A 45 6.08 5.77 5.13
CA GLN A 45 7.51 5.95 5.35
C GLN A 45 8.32 4.76 4.86
N ASP A 46 7.97 3.54 5.26
CA ASP A 46 8.66 2.33 4.84
C ASP A 46 8.08 1.79 3.55
N ARG A 47 8.67 2.24 2.44
CA ARG A 47 8.31 1.80 1.10
C ARG A 47 8.89 0.44 0.73
N VAL A 48 9.73 -0.18 1.57
CA VAL A 48 10.42 -1.43 1.25
C VAL A 48 9.71 -2.63 1.86
N ALA A 49 9.50 -2.62 3.18
CA ALA A 49 8.83 -3.71 3.87
C ALA A 49 7.35 -3.42 4.17
N LEU A 50 6.87 -2.20 3.90
CA LEU A 50 5.50 -1.75 4.20
C LEU A 50 5.14 -2.01 5.68
N SER A 51 6.11 -1.78 6.57
CA SER A 51 5.99 -2.09 7.99
C SER A 51 5.22 -1.04 8.79
N ASP A 52 4.86 0.11 8.19
CA ASP A 52 4.04 1.13 8.84
C ASP A 52 2.74 0.50 9.38
N PRO A 53 2.40 0.78 10.65
CA PRO A 53 1.22 0.21 11.28
C PRO A 53 -0.05 0.83 10.70
N VAL A 54 -1.07 0.00 10.50
CA VAL A 54 -2.41 0.39 10.07
C VAL A 54 -3.40 -0.12 11.10
N GLY A 55 -4.17 0.79 11.70
CA GLY A 55 -5.24 0.48 12.63
C GLY A 55 -6.56 0.12 11.95
N GLU A 56 -7.48 -0.48 12.73
CA GLU A 56 -8.79 -0.92 12.23
C GLU A 56 -9.62 0.17 11.55
N GLN A 57 -9.53 1.37 12.11
CA GLN A 57 -10.27 2.57 11.70
C GLN A 57 -9.48 3.42 10.69
N ASP A 58 -8.23 3.06 10.40
CA ASP A 58 -7.37 3.85 9.54
C ASP A 58 -7.78 3.71 8.07
N ARG A 59 -7.59 4.78 7.33
CA ARG A 59 -7.86 4.84 5.90
C ARG A 59 -6.55 4.83 5.14
N VAL A 60 -6.42 3.85 4.24
CA VAL A 60 -5.30 3.76 3.31
C VAL A 60 -5.73 4.33 1.95
N PHE A 61 -5.05 5.36 1.47
CA PHE A 61 -5.27 5.93 0.15
C PHE A 61 -4.15 5.55 -0.80
N VAL A 62 -4.51 5.08 -2.00
CA VAL A 62 -3.58 4.80 -3.09
C VAL A 62 -3.62 5.95 -4.09
N MET A 63 -2.46 6.52 -4.39
CA MET A 63 -2.31 7.56 -5.40
C MET A 63 -1.21 7.20 -6.38
N GLN A 64 -1.50 7.23 -7.67
CA GLN A 64 -0.49 7.13 -8.71
C GLN A 64 0.00 8.52 -9.12
N ALA A 65 1.32 8.71 -9.16
CA ALA A 65 1.93 9.87 -9.77
C ALA A 65 1.87 9.70 -11.30
N LEU A 66 0.73 10.05 -11.89
CA LEU A 66 0.62 10.21 -13.33
C LEU A 66 1.21 11.56 -13.72
N SER A 67 2.50 11.57 -14.05
CA SER A 67 3.07 12.68 -14.80
C SER A 67 2.52 12.60 -16.22
N GLY A 68 1.49 13.39 -16.50
CA GLY A 68 0.98 13.56 -17.85
C GLY A 68 1.96 14.38 -18.68
N CYS A 69 2.50 13.74 -19.72
CA CYS A 69 3.26 14.29 -20.85
C CYS A 69 4.74 14.65 -20.60
#